data_AF-A0A328N011-F1
#
_entry.id   AF-A0A328N011-F1
#
_cell.length_a   1.000
_cell.length_b   1.000
_cell.length_c   1.000
_cell.angle_alpha   90.00
_cell.angle_beta   90.00
_cell.angle_gamma   90.00
#
_symmetry.space_group_name_H-M   'P 1'
#
loop_
_entity.id
_entity.type
_entity.pdbx_description
1 polymer ?
#
loop_
_entity_poly.entity_id
_entity_poly.type
_entity_poly.pdbx_seq_one_letter_code
_entity_poly.pdbx_strand_id
1 'polypeptide(L)'
;MTADPADDTRTRILRAALDLFAEHGYQRTSLRQIGERLRLTKTAILYHFPAKEHLLAALIEPLLADLERLLDAAQGQPTEQARWTVLEGWVDIMLAHRRPLGMLYHDIALVGRGDTYHRLITIAMRANDVIAGPDAGRRERVRAVQAVAACSDPIVFFTDVSDEVLRADMLDGVRRLLGPLPADAAAPPPLGAAAGPHANAAAGPHANAGAGPHADAAAGARTELAAGPRGTTTVPASARETPAPGTARDAAPVSAAPASPPDATGGAAGRRRRPGRPPALGREQVEAARRMHAAGTHSVDAIAAALGVSRATVYRHLTAS
;
A
#
# COMPACT_ATOMS: atom_id res chain seq x y z
N MET A 1 -18.80 19.34 -35.65
CA MET A 1 -17.98 19.48 -34.43
C MET A 1 -18.04 18.14 -33.70
N THR A 2 -17.08 17.27 -33.97
CA THR A 2 -16.99 15.93 -33.35
C THR A 2 -16.49 16.06 -31.92
N ALA A 3 -17.15 15.40 -30.97
CA ALA A 3 -16.66 15.34 -29.60
C ALA A 3 -15.40 14.45 -29.55
N ASP A 4 -14.36 14.94 -28.89
CA ASP A 4 -13.14 14.18 -28.60
C ASP A 4 -13.46 13.08 -27.55
N PRO A 5 -13.17 11.80 -27.79
CA PRO A 5 -13.43 10.72 -26.84
C PRO A 5 -12.70 10.80 -25.49
N ALA A 6 -11.78 11.77 -25.29
CA ALA A 6 -10.86 11.78 -24.15
C ALA A 6 -11.35 12.49 -22.85
N ASP A 7 -12.28 13.45 -22.90
CA ASP A 7 -12.64 14.28 -21.73
C ASP A 7 -14.01 13.91 -21.09
N ASP A 8 -14.19 12.61 -20.80
CA ASP A 8 -15.36 12.14 -20.04
C ASP A 8 -15.47 12.84 -18.68
N THR A 9 -16.70 13.04 -18.21
CA THR A 9 -17.02 13.68 -16.93
C THR A 9 -16.37 12.96 -15.75
N ARG A 10 -16.19 11.64 -15.79
CA ARG A 10 -15.44 10.90 -14.76
C ARG A 10 -13.97 11.33 -14.72
N THR A 11 -13.32 11.45 -15.87
CA THR A 11 -11.92 11.89 -16.00
C THR A 11 -11.75 13.33 -15.54
N ARG A 12 -12.68 14.22 -15.90
CA ARG A 12 -12.71 15.63 -15.46
C ARG A 12 -12.84 15.74 -13.93
N ILE A 13 -13.71 14.90 -13.32
CA ILE A 13 -13.87 14.81 -11.86
C ILE A 13 -12.57 14.33 -11.20
N LEU A 14 -11.91 13.29 -11.72
CA LEU A 14 -10.63 12.80 -11.18
C LEU A 14 -9.53 13.87 -11.27
N ARG A 15 -9.40 14.56 -12.41
CA ARG A 15 -8.41 15.63 -12.60
C ARG A 15 -8.59 16.76 -11.57
N ALA A 16 -9.83 17.25 -11.40
CA ALA A 16 -10.13 18.29 -10.41
C ALA A 16 -10.02 17.82 -8.95
N ALA A 17 -10.30 16.54 -8.68
CA ALA A 17 -10.10 15.94 -7.36
C ALA A 17 -8.60 15.85 -7.01
N LEU A 18 -7.74 15.38 -7.94
CA LEU A 18 -6.30 15.30 -7.74
C LEU A 18 -5.68 16.68 -7.51
N ASP A 19 -6.06 17.69 -8.31
CA ASP A 19 -5.61 19.06 -8.10
C ASP A 19 -5.99 19.56 -6.70
N LEU A 20 -7.27 19.45 -6.31
CA LEU A 20 -7.74 19.95 -5.02
C LEU A 20 -7.15 19.15 -3.84
N PHE A 21 -6.94 17.84 -3.98
CA PHE A 21 -6.25 17.02 -2.98
C PHE A 21 -4.76 17.39 -2.85
N ALA A 22 -4.08 17.77 -3.93
CA ALA A 22 -2.69 18.26 -3.85
C ALA A 22 -2.62 19.69 -3.26
N GLU A 23 -3.52 20.59 -3.66
CA GLU A 23 -3.61 21.97 -3.18
C GLU A 23 -4.01 22.06 -1.69
N HIS A 24 -4.94 21.20 -1.24
CA HIS A 24 -5.59 21.32 0.08
C HIS A 24 -5.44 20.08 0.97
N GLY A 25 -4.90 18.96 0.49
CA GLY A 25 -4.97 17.68 1.18
C GLY A 25 -6.32 16.98 0.98
N TYR A 26 -6.31 15.65 1.03
CA TYR A 26 -7.49 14.80 0.89
C TYR A 26 -8.53 15.14 1.96
N GLN A 27 -8.15 15.29 3.23
CA GLN A 27 -9.12 15.48 4.31
C GLN A 27 -9.86 16.83 4.27
N ARG A 28 -9.18 17.94 3.96
CA ARG A 28 -9.81 19.28 3.88
C ARG A 28 -10.66 19.49 2.60
N THR A 29 -10.52 18.61 1.61
CA THR A 29 -11.28 18.66 0.37
C THR A 29 -12.62 17.94 0.48
N SER A 30 -13.68 18.56 -0.03
CA SER A 30 -15.03 18.01 -0.08
C SER A 30 -15.56 17.87 -1.51
N LEU A 31 -16.52 16.95 -1.71
CA LEU A 31 -17.24 16.79 -2.97
C LEU A 31 -17.97 18.07 -3.43
N ARG A 32 -18.20 19.04 -2.53
CA ARG A 32 -18.77 20.35 -2.88
C ARG A 32 -17.75 21.21 -3.64
N GLN A 33 -16.52 21.33 -3.14
CA GLN A 33 -15.46 22.12 -3.79
C GLN A 33 -15.10 21.56 -5.18
N ILE A 34 -15.08 20.23 -5.33
CA ILE A 34 -14.88 19.57 -6.64
C ILE A 34 -16.03 19.92 -7.60
N GLY A 35 -17.27 19.94 -7.10
CA GLY A 35 -18.45 20.39 -7.86
C GLY A 35 -18.36 21.85 -8.28
N GLU A 36 -17.97 22.73 -7.37
CA GLU A 36 -17.80 24.16 -7.60
C GLU A 36 -16.71 24.44 -8.66
N ARG A 37 -15.55 23.76 -8.60
CA ARG A 37 -14.47 23.87 -9.60
C ARG A 37 -14.90 23.39 -11.00
N LEU A 38 -15.84 22.43 -11.09
CA LEU A 38 -16.32 21.86 -12.36
C LEU A 38 -17.69 22.37 -12.83
N ARG A 39 -18.36 23.23 -12.05
CA ARG A 39 -19.77 23.63 -12.22
C ARG A 39 -20.75 22.44 -12.25
N LEU A 40 -20.44 21.39 -11.48
CA LEU A 40 -21.25 20.20 -11.30
C LEU A 40 -21.95 20.20 -9.93
N THR A 41 -23.14 19.61 -9.85
CA THR A 41 -23.79 19.39 -8.55
C THR A 41 -23.10 18.27 -7.77
N LYS A 42 -23.19 18.28 -6.44
CA LYS A 42 -22.73 17.15 -5.60
C LYS A 42 -23.38 15.83 -6.05
N THR A 43 -24.64 15.85 -6.48
CA THR A 43 -25.37 14.68 -6.99
C THR A 43 -24.75 14.14 -8.28
N ALA A 44 -24.34 15.02 -9.21
CA ALA A 44 -23.66 14.60 -10.44
C ALA A 44 -22.29 13.95 -10.14
N ILE A 45 -21.55 14.43 -9.14
CA ILE A 45 -20.31 13.77 -8.70
C ILE A 45 -20.61 12.41 -8.05
N LEU A 46 -21.61 12.34 -7.17
CA LEU A 46 -22.01 11.11 -6.48
C LEU A 46 -22.50 10.00 -7.43
N TYR A 47 -23.01 10.37 -8.62
CA TYR A 47 -23.36 9.42 -9.68
C TYR A 47 -22.13 8.66 -10.24
N HIS A 48 -20.99 9.35 -10.37
CA HIS A 48 -19.74 8.72 -10.82
C HIS A 48 -18.91 8.12 -9.65
N PHE A 49 -19.00 8.71 -8.46
CA PHE A 49 -18.18 8.36 -7.28
C PHE A 49 -19.02 8.41 -5.99
N PRO A 50 -19.56 7.28 -5.49
CA PRO A 50 -20.50 7.25 -4.38
C PRO A 50 -20.01 7.84 -3.04
N ALA A 51 -18.70 7.94 -2.84
CA ALA A 51 -18.08 8.62 -1.69
C ALA A 51 -16.70 9.21 -2.07
N LYS A 52 -16.12 10.05 -1.22
CA LYS A 52 -14.81 10.70 -1.46
C LYS A 52 -13.68 9.67 -1.61
N GLU A 53 -13.84 8.55 -0.91
CA GLU A 53 -12.94 7.40 -0.87
C GLU A 53 -12.88 6.70 -2.24
N HIS A 54 -13.95 6.78 -3.04
CA HIS A 54 -13.99 6.22 -4.40
C HIS A 54 -13.21 7.09 -5.40
N LEU A 55 -13.09 8.40 -5.15
CA LEU A 55 -12.17 9.26 -5.92
C LEU A 55 -10.73 8.89 -5.62
N LEU A 56 -10.39 8.75 -4.34
CA LEU A 56 -9.03 8.35 -3.92
C LEU A 56 -8.65 6.99 -4.49
N ALA A 57 -9.50 5.97 -4.33
CA ALA A 57 -9.26 4.65 -4.92
C ALA A 57 -9.05 4.74 -6.43
N ALA A 58 -9.92 5.46 -7.17
CA ALA A 58 -9.81 5.59 -8.62
C ALA A 58 -8.64 6.47 -9.11
N LEU A 59 -8.05 7.31 -8.25
CA LEU A 59 -6.80 8.03 -8.54
C LEU A 59 -5.55 7.17 -8.34
N ILE A 60 -5.63 6.16 -7.46
CA ILE A 60 -4.50 5.29 -7.08
C ILE A 60 -4.55 3.93 -7.81
N GLU A 61 -5.71 3.53 -8.33
CA GLU A 61 -5.86 2.29 -9.11
C GLU A 61 -4.87 2.14 -10.28
N PRO A 62 -4.54 3.17 -11.09
CA PRO A 62 -3.56 3.04 -12.16
C PRO A 62 -2.17 2.66 -11.64
N LEU A 63 -1.71 3.29 -10.55
CA LEU A 63 -0.45 2.96 -9.88
C LEU A 63 -0.44 1.51 -9.38
N LEU A 64 -1.51 1.05 -8.71
CA LEU A 64 -1.57 -0.33 -8.21
C LEU A 64 -1.57 -1.34 -9.36
N ALA A 65 -2.37 -1.11 -10.39
CA ALA A 65 -2.44 -1.98 -11.57
C ALA A 65 -1.11 -2.03 -12.35
N ASP A 66 -0.36 -0.93 -12.41
CA ASP A 66 0.94 -0.88 -13.05
C ASP A 66 1.99 -1.69 -12.27
N LEU A 67 2.01 -1.55 -10.94
CA LEU A 67 2.91 -2.33 -10.07
C LEU A 67 2.53 -3.83 -10.03
N GLU A 68 1.25 -4.15 -10.05
CA GLU A 68 0.76 -5.54 -10.15
C GLU A 68 1.23 -6.16 -11.49
N ARG A 69 1.05 -5.46 -12.63
CA ARG A 69 1.56 -5.91 -13.94
C ARG A 69 3.08 -6.05 -13.99
N LEU A 70 3.83 -5.17 -13.33
CA LEU A 70 5.30 -5.26 -13.23
C LEU A 70 5.74 -6.54 -12.50
N LEU A 71 5.14 -6.82 -11.34
CA LEU A 71 5.47 -8.00 -10.54
C LEU A 71 5.08 -9.30 -11.22
N ASP A 72 3.99 -9.29 -12.00
CA ASP A 72 3.56 -10.44 -12.80
C ASP A 72 4.49 -10.63 -14.02
N ALA A 73 4.95 -9.57 -14.68
CA ALA A 73 5.94 -9.63 -15.77
C ALA A 73 7.34 -10.08 -15.32
N ALA A 74 7.68 -9.94 -14.03
CA ALA A 74 8.90 -10.45 -13.43
C ALA A 74 8.86 -11.96 -13.11
N GLN A 75 7.69 -12.62 -13.18
CA GLN A 75 7.55 -14.04 -12.86
C GLN A 75 8.29 -14.93 -13.87
N GLY A 76 8.91 -16.01 -13.38
CA GLY A 76 9.66 -16.97 -14.20
C GLY A 76 11.01 -16.47 -14.73
N GLN A 77 11.36 -15.20 -14.53
CA GLN A 77 12.69 -14.70 -14.86
C GLN A 77 13.75 -15.22 -13.86
N PRO A 78 15.02 -15.38 -14.27
CA PRO A 78 16.12 -15.65 -13.35
C PRO A 78 16.21 -14.57 -12.26
N THR A 79 16.53 -14.94 -11.01
CA THR A 79 16.46 -14.05 -9.82
C THR A 79 17.12 -12.68 -10.00
N GLU A 80 18.30 -12.62 -10.62
CA GLU A 80 19.01 -11.35 -10.87
C GLU A 80 18.32 -10.47 -11.93
N GLN A 81 17.75 -11.09 -12.97
CA GLN A 81 16.97 -10.39 -13.99
C GLN A 81 15.62 -9.92 -13.44
N ALA A 82 14.95 -10.76 -12.65
CA ALA A 82 13.69 -10.44 -11.97
C ALA A 82 13.87 -9.23 -11.04
N ARG A 83 14.94 -9.24 -10.22
CA ARG A 83 15.36 -8.15 -9.34
C ARG A 83 15.49 -6.82 -10.10
N TRP A 84 16.26 -6.79 -11.19
CA TRP A 84 16.49 -5.53 -11.93
C TRP A 84 15.26 -5.09 -12.72
N THR A 85 14.49 -6.02 -13.29
CA THR A 85 13.19 -5.75 -13.90
C THR A 85 12.26 -5.03 -12.91
N VAL A 86 12.11 -5.56 -11.69
CA VAL A 86 11.27 -4.94 -10.67
C VAL A 86 11.84 -3.61 -10.21
N LEU A 87 13.15 -3.47 -9.96
CA LEU A 87 13.72 -2.23 -9.45
C LEU A 87 13.61 -1.07 -10.44
N GLU A 88 13.96 -1.29 -11.70
CA GLU A 88 13.92 -0.23 -12.72
C GLU A 88 12.46 0.12 -13.08
N GLY A 89 11.61 -0.89 -13.29
CA GLY A 89 10.18 -0.68 -13.53
C GLY A 89 9.44 -0.04 -12.35
N TRP A 90 9.84 -0.33 -11.10
CA TRP A 90 9.24 0.29 -9.91
C TRP A 90 9.55 1.78 -9.89
N VAL A 91 10.81 2.19 -10.09
CA VAL A 91 11.18 3.62 -10.19
C VAL A 91 10.42 4.31 -11.32
N ASP A 92 10.33 3.69 -12.51
CA ASP A 92 9.61 4.26 -13.65
C ASP A 92 8.11 4.49 -13.38
N ILE A 93 7.43 3.51 -12.78
CA ILE A 93 6.01 3.60 -12.42
C ILE A 93 5.80 4.64 -11.31
N MET A 94 6.68 4.65 -10.31
CA MET A 94 6.61 5.58 -9.18
C MET A 94 6.83 7.04 -9.63
N LEU A 95 7.68 7.28 -10.64
CA LEU A 95 7.84 8.58 -11.31
C LEU A 95 6.61 8.92 -12.17
N ALA A 96 6.09 7.98 -12.97
CA ALA A 96 4.89 8.21 -13.79
C ALA A 96 3.66 8.62 -12.97
N HIS A 97 3.53 8.09 -11.74
CA HIS A 97 2.43 8.39 -10.80
C HIS A 97 2.83 9.38 -9.68
N ARG A 98 3.89 10.17 -9.89
CA ARG A 98 4.46 11.11 -8.91
C ARG A 98 3.45 12.09 -8.30
N ARG A 99 2.51 12.63 -9.09
CA ARG A 99 1.47 13.55 -8.58
C ARG A 99 0.49 12.85 -7.60
N PRO A 100 -0.15 11.71 -7.94
CA PRO A 100 -0.88 10.89 -6.98
C PRO A 100 -0.09 10.48 -5.74
N LEU A 101 1.21 10.16 -5.87
CA LEU A 101 2.06 9.75 -4.76
C LEU A 101 2.37 10.88 -3.77
N GLY A 102 2.70 12.08 -4.23
CA GLY A 102 2.90 13.24 -3.36
C GLY A 102 1.63 13.59 -2.56
N MET A 103 0.46 13.49 -3.21
CA MET A 103 -0.84 13.64 -2.55
C MET A 103 -1.07 12.56 -1.48
N LEU A 104 -0.75 11.29 -1.78
CA LEU A 104 -0.83 10.21 -0.79
C LEU A 104 0.10 10.45 0.40
N TYR A 105 1.34 10.90 0.19
CA TYR A 105 2.32 11.03 1.27
C TYR A 105 1.87 12.01 2.37
N HIS A 106 1.30 13.16 1.98
CA HIS A 106 0.79 14.16 2.92
C HIS A 106 -0.44 13.70 3.71
N ASP A 107 -1.22 12.75 3.20
CA ASP A 107 -2.41 12.19 3.87
C ASP A 107 -2.22 10.72 4.32
N ILE A 108 -1.03 10.11 4.21
CA ILE A 108 -0.85 8.66 4.39
C ILE A 108 -1.13 8.17 5.82
N ALA A 109 -1.00 9.06 6.82
CA ALA A 109 -1.41 8.82 8.20
C ALA A 109 -2.94 8.89 8.42
N LEU A 110 -3.69 9.34 7.42
CA LEU A 110 -5.13 9.64 7.45
C LEU A 110 -5.94 8.88 6.39
N VAL A 111 -5.29 8.32 5.37
CA VAL A 111 -5.85 7.26 4.53
C VAL A 111 -5.91 5.99 5.38
N GLY A 112 -7.10 5.68 5.89
CA GLY A 112 -7.30 4.55 6.81
C GLY A 112 -6.94 3.19 6.20
N ARG A 113 -6.92 2.15 7.05
CA ARG A 113 -6.63 0.74 6.69
C ARG A 113 -7.75 0.11 5.84
N GLY A 114 -8.05 0.69 4.68
CA GLY A 114 -8.94 0.15 3.66
C GLY A 114 -8.17 -0.66 2.61
N ASP A 115 -8.89 -1.11 1.58
CA ASP A 115 -8.38 -2.11 0.63
C ASP A 115 -7.21 -1.59 -0.22
N THR A 116 -7.21 -0.30 -0.59
CA THR A 116 -6.11 0.36 -1.30
C THR A 116 -4.78 0.30 -0.53
N TYR A 117 -4.82 0.51 0.80
CA TYR A 117 -3.64 0.41 1.66
C TYR A 117 -3.15 -1.04 1.75
N HIS A 118 -4.07 -2.00 1.93
CA HIS A 118 -3.72 -3.42 1.99
C HIS A 118 -3.13 -3.94 0.66
N ARG A 119 -3.67 -3.52 -0.50
CA ARG A 119 -3.06 -3.79 -1.81
C ARG A 119 -1.65 -3.21 -1.92
N LEU A 120 -1.46 -1.92 -1.59
CA LEU A 120 -0.13 -1.29 -1.65
C LEU A 120 0.92 -2.02 -0.80
N ILE A 121 0.57 -2.41 0.43
CA ILE A 121 1.45 -3.21 1.31
C ILE A 121 1.71 -4.60 0.71
N THR A 122 0.69 -5.26 0.15
CA THR A 122 0.84 -6.59 -0.47
C THR A 122 1.77 -6.55 -1.70
N ILE A 123 1.63 -5.52 -2.53
CA ILE A 123 2.49 -5.24 -3.69
C ILE A 123 3.93 -4.97 -3.25
N ALA A 124 4.14 -4.12 -2.24
CA ALA A 124 5.47 -3.85 -1.69
C ALA A 124 6.13 -5.10 -1.08
N MET A 125 5.36 -5.95 -0.38
CA MET A 125 5.86 -7.23 0.13
C MET A 125 6.27 -8.18 -1.01
N ARG A 126 5.42 -8.35 -2.04
CA ARG A 126 5.76 -9.13 -3.25
C ARG A 126 7.04 -8.60 -3.92
N ALA A 127 7.22 -7.28 -4.02
CA ALA A 127 8.42 -6.68 -4.59
C ALA A 127 9.68 -7.00 -3.76
N ASN A 128 9.59 -6.88 -2.43
CA ASN A 128 10.70 -7.24 -1.53
C ASN A 128 11.13 -8.70 -1.70
N ASP A 129 10.16 -9.63 -1.82
CA ASP A 129 10.45 -11.05 -1.99
C ASP A 129 11.13 -11.35 -3.35
N VAL A 130 10.67 -10.72 -4.44
CA VAL A 130 11.29 -10.86 -5.78
C VAL A 130 12.70 -10.25 -5.82
N ILE A 131 12.89 -9.07 -5.23
CA ILE A 131 14.19 -8.39 -5.16
C ILE A 131 15.18 -9.17 -4.29
N ALA A 132 14.72 -9.76 -3.19
CA ALA A 132 15.54 -10.61 -2.34
C ALA A 132 15.96 -11.90 -3.07
N GLY A 133 14.98 -12.64 -3.60
CA GLY A 133 15.15 -13.97 -4.21
C GLY A 133 14.82 -15.12 -3.25
N PRO A 134 14.62 -16.35 -3.77
CA PRO A 134 14.07 -17.47 -3.00
C PRO A 134 14.94 -17.89 -1.81
N ASP A 135 16.26 -17.99 -1.99
CA ASP A 135 17.21 -18.42 -0.97
C ASP A 135 17.80 -17.25 -0.16
N ALA A 136 17.17 -16.06 -0.23
CA ALA A 136 17.68 -14.84 0.39
C ALA A 136 17.77 -14.95 1.91
N GLY A 137 18.96 -14.70 2.46
CA GLY A 137 19.18 -14.62 3.90
C GLY A 137 18.59 -13.35 4.55
N ARG A 138 18.86 -13.17 5.85
CA ARG A 138 18.33 -12.02 6.60
C ARG A 138 18.85 -10.67 6.07
N ARG A 139 20.11 -10.60 5.63
CA ARG A 139 20.70 -9.33 5.15
C ARG A 139 20.12 -8.93 3.80
N GLU A 140 19.91 -9.93 2.96
CA GLU A 140 19.42 -9.85 1.59
C GLU A 140 17.96 -9.36 1.58
N ARG A 141 17.11 -9.92 2.44
CA ARG A 141 15.73 -9.46 2.64
C ARG A 141 15.65 -8.04 3.23
N VAL A 142 16.52 -7.68 4.19
CA VAL A 142 16.60 -6.29 4.70
C VAL A 142 17.01 -5.32 3.60
N ARG A 143 18.01 -5.68 2.79
CA ARG A 143 18.46 -4.89 1.63
C ARG A 143 17.37 -4.71 0.57
N ALA A 144 16.55 -5.73 0.31
CA ALA A 144 15.41 -5.63 -0.60
C ALA A 144 14.38 -4.59 -0.12
N VAL A 145 14.00 -4.63 1.17
CA VAL A 145 13.12 -3.64 1.81
C VAL A 145 13.73 -2.23 1.73
N GLN A 146 15.03 -2.09 1.99
CA GLN A 146 15.74 -0.81 1.88
C GLN A 146 15.77 -0.28 0.43
N ALA A 147 15.86 -1.16 -0.57
CA ALA A 147 15.84 -0.77 -1.97
C ALA A 147 14.46 -0.25 -2.40
N VAL A 148 13.37 -0.95 -2.06
CA VAL A 148 12.00 -0.50 -2.36
C VAL A 148 11.68 0.83 -1.65
N ALA A 149 12.17 1.03 -0.42
CA ALA A 149 12.04 2.31 0.29
C ALA A 149 12.82 3.43 -0.40
N ALA A 150 14.07 3.17 -0.80
CA ALA A 150 14.88 4.12 -1.58
C ALA A 150 14.26 4.47 -2.94
N CYS A 151 13.47 3.57 -3.53
CA CYS A 151 12.69 3.82 -4.74
C CYS A 151 11.42 4.66 -4.53
N SER A 152 11.09 5.09 -3.31
CA SER A 152 9.79 5.73 -2.99
C SER A 152 9.92 7.15 -2.41
N ASP A 153 10.69 7.34 -1.34
CA ASP A 153 10.77 8.65 -0.66
C ASP A 153 11.33 9.80 -1.55
N PRO A 154 12.40 9.61 -2.37
CA PRO A 154 12.98 10.72 -3.14
C PRO A 154 12.00 11.37 -4.13
N ILE A 155 11.05 10.60 -4.65
CA ILE A 155 10.02 11.06 -5.59
C ILE A 155 9.11 12.11 -4.96
N VAL A 156 8.85 11.99 -3.65
CA VAL A 156 8.04 12.93 -2.88
C VAL A 156 8.85 14.15 -2.45
N PHE A 157 10.11 13.98 -2.06
CA PHE A 157 10.90 15.09 -1.48
C PHE A 157 11.57 16.01 -2.51
N PHE A 158 12.06 15.48 -3.62
CA PHE A 158 12.85 16.24 -4.61
C PHE A 158 12.00 16.73 -5.79
N THR A 159 10.86 17.36 -5.52
CA THR A 159 9.84 17.75 -6.54
C THR A 159 10.31 18.78 -7.58
N ASP A 160 11.44 19.43 -7.30
CA ASP A 160 12.19 20.34 -8.15
C ASP A 160 13.15 19.63 -9.13
N VAL A 161 13.55 18.39 -8.82
CA VAL A 161 14.45 17.58 -9.65
C VAL A 161 13.66 16.88 -10.76
N SER A 162 14.16 16.96 -11.99
CA SER A 162 13.58 16.31 -13.16
C SER A 162 13.60 14.78 -13.03
N ASP A 163 12.56 14.13 -13.53
CA ASP A 163 12.37 12.68 -13.38
C ASP A 163 13.53 11.86 -13.98
N GLU A 164 14.19 12.34 -15.04
CA GLU A 164 15.38 11.70 -15.64
C GLU A 164 16.59 11.67 -14.68
N VAL A 165 16.92 12.80 -14.06
CA VAL A 165 18.04 12.90 -13.10
C VAL A 165 17.70 12.10 -11.84
N LEU A 166 16.48 12.27 -11.33
CA LEU A 166 16.02 11.57 -10.13
C LEU A 166 16.02 10.05 -10.32
N ARG A 167 15.59 9.54 -11.49
CA ARG A 167 15.71 8.13 -11.87
C ARG A 167 17.17 7.64 -11.82
N ALA A 168 18.09 8.41 -12.37
CA ALA A 168 19.50 8.04 -12.43
C ALA A 168 20.11 7.92 -11.02
N ASP A 169 19.90 8.92 -10.17
CA ASP A 169 20.42 8.96 -8.80
C ASP A 169 19.81 7.85 -7.92
N MET A 170 18.50 7.62 -8.03
CA MET A 170 17.81 6.54 -7.30
C MET A 170 18.36 5.17 -7.69
N LEU A 171 18.56 4.90 -8.99
CA LEU A 171 19.08 3.61 -9.45
C LEU A 171 20.58 3.42 -9.15
N ASP A 172 21.39 4.48 -9.09
CA ASP A 172 22.76 4.41 -8.57
C ASP A 172 22.77 4.08 -7.07
N GLY A 173 21.94 4.74 -6.26
CA GLY A 173 21.77 4.45 -4.84
C GLY A 173 21.38 2.98 -4.58
N VAL A 174 20.41 2.46 -5.35
CA VAL A 174 20.00 1.05 -5.31
C VAL A 174 21.13 0.09 -5.71
N ARG A 175 21.90 0.40 -6.78
CA ARG A 175 23.06 -0.41 -7.21
C ARG A 175 24.14 -0.47 -6.14
N ARG A 176 24.41 0.63 -5.42
CA ARG A 176 25.35 0.66 -4.29
C ARG A 176 24.84 -0.14 -3.09
N LEU A 177 23.55 -0.04 -2.77
CA LEU A 177 22.91 -0.76 -1.66
C LEU A 177 22.89 -2.27 -1.87
N LEU A 178 22.57 -2.73 -3.10
CA LEU A 178 22.49 -4.14 -3.45
C LEU A 178 23.83 -4.75 -3.87
N GLY A 179 24.85 -3.93 -4.13
CA GLY A 179 26.18 -4.35 -4.51
C GLY A 179 26.88 -5.26 -3.48
N PRO A 180 27.93 -5.99 -3.91
CA PRO A 180 28.72 -6.84 -3.03
C PRO A 180 29.33 -6.02 -1.90
N LEU A 181 29.27 -6.56 -0.68
CA LEU A 181 29.92 -5.95 0.48
C LEU A 181 31.45 -6.01 0.35
N PRO A 182 32.20 -5.05 0.91
CA PRO A 182 33.59 -5.28 1.29
C PRO A 182 33.67 -6.54 2.17
N ALA A 183 34.67 -7.40 1.94
CA ALA A 183 34.76 -8.70 2.61
C ALA A 183 34.82 -8.60 4.15
N ASP A 184 35.38 -7.49 4.68
CA ASP A 184 35.46 -7.16 6.11
C ASP A 184 34.16 -6.61 6.72
N ALA A 185 33.03 -6.62 6.00
CA ALA A 185 31.71 -6.28 6.55
C ALA A 185 31.18 -7.37 7.51
N ALA A 186 31.86 -7.47 8.66
CA ALA A 186 31.59 -8.40 9.75
C ALA A 186 30.11 -8.45 10.11
N ALA A 187 29.64 -9.61 10.57
CA ALA A 187 28.27 -9.74 11.02
C ALA A 187 28.01 -8.75 12.17
N PRO A 188 26.96 -7.90 12.11
CA PRO A 188 26.50 -7.23 13.31
C PRO A 188 26.19 -8.31 14.37
N PRO A 189 26.65 -8.14 15.61
CA PRO A 189 26.58 -9.20 16.62
C PRO A 189 25.13 -9.64 16.83
N PRO A 190 24.89 -10.92 17.17
CA PRO A 190 23.54 -11.40 17.42
C PRO A 190 22.90 -10.56 18.53
N LEU A 191 21.66 -10.11 18.30
CA LEU A 191 20.81 -9.46 19.29
C LEU A 191 20.44 -10.50 20.37
N GLY A 192 21.37 -10.71 21.31
CA GLY A 192 21.40 -11.85 22.21
C GLY A 192 22.53 -11.80 23.25
N ALA A 193 23.05 -10.61 23.56
CA ALA A 193 23.86 -10.35 24.75
C ALA A 193 23.21 -9.19 25.51
N ALA A 194 22.99 -9.37 26.82
CA ALA A 194 22.04 -8.54 27.55
C ALA A 194 22.56 -7.13 27.88
N ALA A 195 21.82 -6.10 27.45
CA ALA A 195 21.72 -4.88 28.23
C ALA A 195 20.75 -5.14 29.41
N GLY A 196 21.16 -4.79 30.63
CA GLY A 196 20.35 -5.00 31.83
C GLY A 196 19.13 -4.08 31.92
N PRO A 197 18.25 -4.26 32.92
CA PRO A 197 17.00 -3.51 33.07
C PRO A 197 17.26 -2.05 33.51
N HIS A 198 17.65 -1.20 32.56
CA HIS A 198 17.75 0.24 32.80
C HIS A 198 16.36 0.88 32.81
N ALA A 199 15.97 1.21 34.05
CA ALA A 199 14.74 1.85 34.49
C ALA A 199 14.04 2.79 33.50
N ASN A 200 12.71 2.65 33.47
CA ASN A 200 11.78 3.69 33.02
C ASN A 200 12.07 5.02 33.77
N ALA A 201 12.57 6.02 33.04
CA ALA A 201 12.69 7.39 33.51
C ALA A 201 11.74 8.27 32.68
N ALA A 202 10.70 8.81 33.32
CA ALA A 202 9.68 9.59 32.65
C ALA A 202 10.17 11.00 32.27
N ALA A 203 9.88 11.44 31.05
CA ALA A 203 9.98 12.83 30.61
C ALA A 203 8.70 13.24 29.89
N GLY A 204 8.08 14.34 30.33
CA GLY A 204 6.84 14.89 29.78
C GLY A 204 7.06 15.78 28.54
N PRO A 205 5.97 16.22 27.87
CA PRO A 205 6.05 16.78 26.52
C PRO A 205 6.13 18.32 26.46
N HIS A 206 7.28 18.85 26.06
CA HIS A 206 7.47 20.24 25.58
C HIS A 206 8.63 20.29 24.57
N ALA A 207 8.66 21.15 23.56
CA ALA A 207 7.59 21.92 22.91
C ALA A 207 8.05 22.30 21.48
N ASN A 208 7.13 22.52 20.54
CA ASN A 208 7.48 22.95 19.18
C ASN A 208 7.66 24.48 19.11
N ALA A 209 8.90 24.93 18.93
CA ALA A 209 9.24 26.25 18.38
C ALA A 209 10.62 26.16 17.69
N GLY A 210 10.89 26.84 16.57
CA GLY A 210 9.99 27.73 15.83
C GLY A 210 10.71 28.90 15.17
N ALA A 211 11.75 28.65 14.37
CA ALA A 211 12.42 29.69 13.59
C ALA A 211 13.20 29.13 12.37
N GLY A 212 13.19 29.92 11.31
CA GLY A 212 14.19 30.03 10.25
C GLY A 212 14.03 31.45 9.64
N PRO A 213 14.66 31.78 8.50
CA PRO A 213 15.76 31.13 7.80
C PRO A 213 17.03 32.03 7.77
N HIS A 214 17.96 31.73 6.84
CA HIS A 214 19.19 32.45 6.39
C HIS A 214 20.46 31.61 6.60
N ALA A 215 21.54 31.73 5.81
CA ALA A 215 21.76 32.06 4.39
C ALA A 215 23.28 31.89 4.12
N ASP A 216 23.68 31.51 2.90
CA ASP A 216 25.03 31.54 2.28
C ASP A 216 26.32 31.46 3.14
N ALA A 217 27.18 30.46 2.85
CA ALA A 217 28.62 30.71 2.59
C ALA A 217 29.38 29.52 1.94
N ALA A 218 29.77 29.71 0.69
CA ALA A 218 30.94 29.22 -0.05
C ALA A 218 31.92 28.11 0.47
N ALA A 219 32.16 27.15 -0.44
CA ALA A 219 33.48 26.69 -0.96
C ALA A 219 34.50 25.86 -0.13
N GLY A 220 34.95 24.74 -0.75
CA GLY A 220 36.38 24.69 -1.18
C GLY A 220 37.26 23.48 -0.85
N ALA A 221 37.02 22.29 -1.43
CA ALA A 221 37.94 21.12 -1.50
C ALA A 221 37.46 20.14 -2.62
N ARG A 222 38.20 19.34 -3.42
CA ARG A 222 39.65 19.04 -3.68
C ARG A 222 40.41 18.22 -2.61
N THR A 223 41.29 17.26 -2.92
CA THR A 223 41.87 16.77 -4.20
C THR A 223 42.27 15.28 -4.10
N GLU A 224 42.24 14.50 -5.21
CA GLU A 224 43.16 13.37 -5.55
C GLU A 224 43.33 12.15 -4.59
N LEU A 225 43.92 10.98 -4.94
CA LEU A 225 44.01 10.15 -6.17
C LEU A 225 44.64 8.76 -5.80
N ALA A 226 44.52 7.75 -6.68
CA ALA A 226 45.39 6.55 -6.76
C ALA A 226 45.35 5.52 -5.59
N ALA A 227 45.80 4.26 -5.71
CA ALA A 227 45.90 3.31 -6.84
C ALA A 227 46.06 1.87 -6.28
N GLY A 228 45.92 0.82 -7.12
CA GLY A 228 46.23 -0.59 -6.76
C GLY A 228 47.75 -0.90 -6.70
N PRO A 229 48.20 -2.18 -6.54
CA PRO A 229 47.78 -3.28 -7.43
C PRO A 229 47.78 -4.76 -6.92
N ARG A 230 47.04 -5.62 -7.66
CA ARG A 230 47.32 -7.04 -8.06
C ARG A 230 47.62 -8.16 -7.01
N GLY A 231 46.93 -9.30 -7.18
CA GLY A 231 47.30 -10.66 -6.73
C GLY A 231 46.41 -11.73 -7.42
N THR A 232 46.90 -12.96 -7.66
CA THR A 232 46.24 -13.94 -8.58
C THR A 232 46.33 -15.42 -8.15
N THR A 233 45.22 -16.18 -8.17
CA THR A 233 45.06 -17.66 -8.37
C THR A 233 43.54 -18.00 -8.36
N THR A 234 42.87 -18.87 -9.15
CA THR A 234 43.13 -19.64 -10.40
C THR A 234 43.09 -21.19 -10.31
N VAL A 235 41.89 -21.80 -10.51
CA VAL A 235 41.63 -23.16 -11.11
C VAL A 235 42.04 -24.40 -10.25
N PRO A 236 41.48 -25.63 -10.40
CA PRO A 236 40.30 -26.18 -11.13
C PRO A 236 39.18 -26.70 -10.16
N ALA A 237 38.19 -27.54 -10.50
CA ALA A 237 37.22 -27.70 -11.62
C ALA A 237 36.50 -29.09 -11.47
N SER A 238 35.54 -29.42 -12.36
CA SER A 238 34.86 -30.73 -12.53
C SER A 238 33.75 -31.12 -11.52
N ALA A 239 32.74 -31.95 -11.84
CA ALA A 239 32.06 -32.25 -13.12
C ALA A 239 30.81 -33.15 -12.90
N ARG A 240 29.80 -33.06 -13.80
CA ARG A 240 28.77 -34.08 -14.11
C ARG A 240 27.78 -34.42 -12.94
N GLU A 241 26.67 -35.15 -13.12
CA GLU A 241 26.03 -35.76 -14.31
C GLU A 241 24.49 -35.78 -14.15
N THR A 242 23.73 -35.75 -15.24
CA THR A 242 22.28 -36.08 -15.25
C THR A 242 22.10 -37.59 -15.49
N PRO A 243 21.03 -38.23 -14.99
CA PRO A 243 19.94 -38.57 -15.93
C PRO A 243 18.51 -38.64 -15.34
N ALA A 244 17.52 -38.58 -16.24
CA ALA A 244 16.18 -39.17 -16.07
C ALA A 244 16.06 -40.38 -17.01
N PRO A 245 15.12 -41.36 -16.85
CA PRO A 245 13.69 -41.14 -17.16
C PRO A 245 12.70 -41.99 -16.31
N GLY A 246 11.37 -41.94 -16.57
CA GLY A 246 10.42 -42.85 -15.88
C GLY A 246 8.89 -42.67 -16.07
N THR A 247 8.39 -42.77 -17.30
CA THR A 247 7.00 -43.18 -17.69
C THR A 247 5.81 -43.08 -16.71
N ALA A 248 4.89 -42.14 -17.01
CA ALA A 248 3.41 -42.24 -17.11
C ALA A 248 2.59 -43.37 -16.43
N ARG A 249 1.43 -42.98 -15.87
CA ARG A 249 0.11 -43.59 -16.20
C ARG A 249 -1.10 -42.74 -15.76
N ASP A 250 -2.25 -43.01 -16.41
CA ASP A 250 -3.56 -42.38 -16.18
C ASP A 250 -4.16 -42.62 -14.79
N ALA A 251 -4.99 -41.68 -14.31
CA ALA A 251 -6.39 -41.95 -13.94
C ALA A 251 -7.18 -40.66 -13.63
N ALA A 252 -8.34 -40.50 -14.28
CA ALA A 252 -9.42 -39.57 -13.93
C ALA A 252 -10.74 -40.08 -14.60
N PRO A 253 -11.94 -39.56 -14.26
CA PRO A 253 -12.32 -38.68 -13.15
C PRO A 253 -13.39 -39.31 -12.23
N VAL A 254 -13.79 -38.60 -11.16
CA VAL A 254 -15.11 -38.78 -10.52
C VAL A 254 -15.73 -37.40 -10.24
N SER A 255 -17.03 -37.27 -10.50
CA SER A 255 -17.82 -36.05 -10.33
C SER A 255 -18.85 -36.20 -9.23
N ALA A 256 -19.16 -35.12 -8.49
CA ALA A 256 -20.51 -34.84 -7.98
C ALA A 256 -20.61 -33.41 -7.44
N ALA A 257 -21.65 -32.68 -7.87
CA ALA A 257 -22.19 -31.53 -7.15
C ALA A 257 -23.64 -31.88 -6.71
N PRO A 258 -24.10 -31.48 -5.52
CA PRO A 258 -25.49 -31.67 -5.10
C PRO A 258 -26.41 -30.57 -5.64
N ALA A 259 -27.66 -30.91 -5.92
CA ALA A 259 -28.65 -30.02 -6.54
C ALA A 259 -29.62 -29.36 -5.52
N SER A 260 -30.38 -28.37 -6.00
CA SER A 260 -31.46 -27.71 -5.25
C SER A 260 -32.71 -28.60 -5.07
N PRO A 261 -33.45 -28.48 -3.95
CA PRO A 261 -34.79 -29.06 -3.79
C PRO A 261 -35.91 -28.16 -4.39
N PRO A 262 -37.13 -28.70 -4.63
CA PRO A 262 -38.17 -28.04 -5.45
C PRO A 262 -39.28 -27.31 -4.65
N ASP A 263 -40.20 -26.69 -5.41
CA ASP A 263 -41.40 -25.99 -4.93
C ASP A 263 -42.40 -26.84 -4.12
N ALA A 264 -43.17 -26.16 -3.28
CA ALA A 264 -44.45 -26.63 -2.72
C ALA A 264 -45.47 -25.48 -2.69
N THR A 265 -46.73 -25.76 -3.01
CA THR A 265 -47.76 -24.74 -3.33
C THR A 265 -48.86 -24.58 -2.26
N GLY A 266 -49.43 -23.38 -2.17
CA GLY A 266 -50.75 -23.11 -1.59
C GLY A 266 -50.77 -22.35 -0.25
N GLY A 267 -51.73 -21.42 -0.09
CA GLY A 267 -52.06 -20.82 1.23
C GLY A 267 -52.49 -19.35 1.24
N ALA A 268 -53.80 -19.09 1.08
CA ALA A 268 -54.57 -17.91 1.49
C ALA A 268 -53.84 -16.58 1.85
N ALA A 269 -54.03 -15.54 1.04
CA ALA A 269 -53.54 -14.18 1.27
C ALA A 269 -54.27 -13.41 2.40
N GLY A 270 -54.03 -13.78 3.66
CA GLY A 270 -54.55 -13.09 4.83
C GLY A 270 -53.89 -11.73 5.10
N ARG A 271 -54.67 -10.64 5.03
CA ARG A 271 -54.23 -9.24 5.26
C ARG A 271 -53.80 -8.99 6.72
N ARG A 272 -52.58 -9.39 7.12
CA ARG A 272 -51.96 -8.96 8.40
C ARG A 272 -51.18 -7.67 8.22
N ARG A 273 -51.61 -6.60 8.92
CA ARG A 273 -50.80 -5.38 9.09
C ARG A 273 -49.49 -5.76 9.79
N ARG A 274 -48.32 -5.48 9.18
CA ARG A 274 -47.05 -5.57 9.91
C ARG A 274 -47.03 -4.49 11.00
N PRO A 275 -46.58 -4.80 12.24
CA PRO A 275 -46.43 -3.79 13.27
C PRO A 275 -45.36 -2.77 12.88
N GLY A 276 -45.44 -1.58 13.47
CA GLY A 276 -44.51 -0.48 13.18
C GLY A 276 -43.06 -0.85 13.51
N ARG A 277 -42.13 -0.15 12.85
CA ARG A 277 -40.70 -0.14 13.12
C ARG A 277 -40.44 -0.10 14.64
N PRO A 278 -39.70 -1.03 15.25
CA PRO A 278 -39.41 -0.97 16.68
C PRO A 278 -38.66 0.33 17.02
N PRO A 279 -38.88 0.89 18.23
CA PRO A 279 -38.20 2.09 18.69
C PRO A 279 -36.69 1.83 18.92
N ALA A 280 -35.98 2.87 19.38
CA ALA A 280 -34.54 2.79 19.63
C ALA A 280 -34.16 1.69 20.65
N LEU A 281 -32.88 1.27 20.62
CA LEU A 281 -32.30 0.27 21.53
C LEU A 281 -32.72 0.52 22.99
N GLY A 282 -33.19 -0.54 23.64
CA GLY A 282 -33.45 -0.52 25.08
C GLY A 282 -32.17 -0.25 25.87
N ARG A 283 -32.29 0.37 27.04
CA ARG A 283 -31.15 0.76 27.89
C ARG A 283 -30.19 -0.41 28.17
N GLU A 284 -30.74 -1.57 28.51
CA GLU A 284 -29.98 -2.81 28.72
C GLU A 284 -29.20 -3.27 27.48
N GLN A 285 -29.76 -3.07 26.27
CA GLN A 285 -29.11 -3.41 25.01
C GLN A 285 -27.96 -2.44 24.67
N VAL A 286 -28.11 -1.15 25.01
CA VAL A 286 -27.02 -0.16 24.91
C VAL A 286 -25.88 -0.51 25.88
N GLU A 287 -26.21 -0.87 27.11
CA GLU A 287 -25.24 -1.29 28.11
C GLU A 287 -24.56 -2.63 27.75
N ALA A 288 -25.29 -3.57 27.14
CA ALA A 288 -24.73 -4.79 26.57
C ALA A 288 -23.77 -4.50 25.40
N ALA A 289 -24.16 -3.66 24.44
CA ALA A 289 -23.30 -3.23 23.34
C ALA A 289 -21.99 -2.60 23.84
N ARG A 290 -22.08 -1.74 24.86
CA ARG A 290 -20.92 -1.10 25.50
C ARG A 290 -20.01 -2.12 26.17
N ARG A 291 -20.55 -3.10 26.91
CA ARG A 291 -19.75 -4.19 27.52
C ARG A 291 -19.04 -5.05 26.48
N MET A 292 -19.74 -5.45 25.41
CA MET A 292 -19.15 -6.27 24.33
C MET A 292 -18.04 -5.51 23.56
N HIS A 293 -18.22 -4.21 23.33
CA HIS A 293 -17.21 -3.37 22.70
C HIS A 293 -16.00 -3.12 23.60
N ALA A 294 -16.22 -2.79 24.88
CA ALA A 294 -15.16 -2.55 25.87
C ALA A 294 -14.31 -3.80 26.17
N ALA A 295 -14.89 -5.00 25.99
CA ALA A 295 -14.15 -6.26 26.11
C ALA A 295 -13.19 -6.54 24.93
N GLY A 296 -13.25 -5.77 23.83
CA GLY A 296 -12.37 -5.89 22.66
C GLY A 296 -12.52 -7.18 21.82
N THR A 297 -13.31 -8.16 22.28
CA THR A 297 -13.46 -9.48 21.66
C THR A 297 -14.47 -9.55 20.52
N HIS A 298 -15.30 -8.51 20.34
CA HIS A 298 -16.38 -8.50 19.35
C HIS A 298 -16.28 -7.28 18.43
N SER A 299 -16.35 -7.51 17.12
CA SER A 299 -16.45 -6.42 16.14
C SER A 299 -17.81 -5.71 16.24
N VAL A 300 -17.90 -4.48 15.75
CA VAL A 300 -19.17 -3.73 15.72
C VAL A 300 -20.24 -4.47 14.88
N ASP A 301 -19.83 -5.25 13.89
CA ASP A 301 -20.73 -6.13 13.12
C ASP A 301 -21.27 -7.30 13.94
N ALA A 302 -20.42 -7.97 14.73
CA ALA A 302 -20.85 -9.04 15.64
C ALA A 302 -21.82 -8.51 16.71
N ILE A 303 -21.57 -7.31 17.25
CA ILE A 303 -22.46 -6.63 18.20
C ILE A 303 -23.79 -6.24 17.54
N ALA A 304 -23.75 -5.72 16.31
CA ALA A 304 -24.94 -5.36 15.54
C ALA A 304 -25.82 -6.59 15.25
N ALA A 305 -25.21 -7.70 14.83
CA ALA A 305 -25.89 -8.98 14.58
C ALA A 305 -26.49 -9.57 15.87
N ALA A 306 -25.71 -9.65 16.95
CA ALA A 306 -26.15 -10.20 18.24
C ALA A 306 -27.32 -9.41 18.87
N LEU A 307 -27.44 -8.12 18.59
CA LEU A 307 -28.51 -7.25 19.08
C LEU A 307 -29.64 -7.01 18.07
N GLY A 308 -29.57 -7.59 16.86
CA GLY A 308 -30.59 -7.46 15.83
C GLY A 308 -30.78 -6.05 15.25
N VAL A 309 -29.72 -5.23 15.24
CA VAL A 309 -29.76 -3.81 14.83
C VAL A 309 -28.71 -3.47 13.76
N SER A 310 -28.83 -2.31 13.13
CA SER A 310 -27.84 -1.86 12.14
C SER A 310 -26.54 -1.36 12.79
N ARG A 311 -25.40 -1.48 12.08
CA ARG A 311 -24.11 -0.86 12.47
C ARG A 311 -24.28 0.62 12.87
N ALA A 312 -25.03 1.37 12.08
CA ALA A 312 -25.29 2.81 12.30
C ALA A 312 -26.12 3.08 13.57
N THR A 313 -26.89 2.11 14.04
CA THR A 313 -27.53 2.16 15.37
C THR A 313 -26.48 1.98 16.46
N VAL A 314 -25.61 0.96 16.35
CA VAL A 314 -24.58 0.65 17.36
C VAL A 314 -23.60 1.82 17.54
N TYR A 315 -23.02 2.34 16.45
CA TYR A 315 -22.07 3.46 16.53
C TYR A 315 -22.66 4.67 17.26
N ARG A 316 -23.93 5.03 16.99
CA ARG A 316 -24.61 6.17 17.62
C ARG A 316 -24.68 6.09 19.14
N HIS A 317 -24.69 4.88 19.72
CA HIS A 317 -24.77 4.68 21.16
C HIS A 317 -23.40 4.33 21.80
N LEU A 318 -22.39 4.01 20.99
CA LEU A 318 -20.99 3.90 21.43
C LEU A 318 -20.29 5.27 21.48
N THR A 319 -20.58 6.19 20.57
CA THR A 319 -19.95 7.53 20.50
C THR A 319 -20.68 8.64 21.28
N ALA A 320 -21.63 8.27 22.16
CA ALA A 320 -22.52 9.21 22.86
C ALA A 320 -22.29 9.23 24.39
N SER A 321 -21.05 8.98 24.81
CA SER A 321 -20.54 9.17 26.19
C SER A 321 -19.03 9.36 26.13
#